data_AF-A0A969IQ44-F1
#
_entry.id   AF-A0A969IQ44-F1
#
_cell.length_a   1.000
_cell.length_b   1.000
_cell.length_c   1.000
_cell.angle_alpha   90.00
_cell.angle_beta   90.00
_cell.angle_gamma   90.00
#
_symmetry.space_group_name_H-M   'P 1'
#
loop_
_entity.id
_entity.type
_entity.pdbx_description
1 polymer ?
#
loop_
_entity_poly.entity_id
_entity_poly.type
_entity_poly.pdbx_seq_one_letter_code
_entity_poly.pdbx_strand_id
1 'polypeptide(L)'
;MTAFRQHPKVRLNQPWDILARTVLNNAMAGKLDVVGELLLLSGSASTALNDPLITRGSCVCLMPMTANAASAVPTIYFDPTESGSVVIRHANNAQTDRLFRYAIIG
;
A
#
# COMPACT_ATOMS: atom_id res chain seq x y z
N MET A 1 12.37 30.63 27.60
CA MET A 1 11.56 29.75 26.73
C MET A 1 12.22 29.72 25.37
N THR A 2 12.70 28.55 24.96
CA THR A 2 13.69 28.34 23.89
C THR A 2 13.09 28.42 22.48
N ALA A 3 13.83 29.05 21.58
CA ALA A 3 13.47 29.42 20.20
C ALA A 3 13.27 28.25 19.21
N PHE A 4 12.92 27.05 19.69
CA PHE A 4 12.77 25.85 18.85
C PHE A 4 11.42 25.73 18.15
N ARG A 5 10.47 26.64 18.36
CA ARG A 5 9.07 26.49 17.91
C ARG A 5 8.54 27.54 16.92
N GLN A 6 9.33 28.50 16.46
CA GLN A 6 8.77 29.60 15.67
C GLN A 6 8.81 29.43 14.15
N HIS A 7 9.72 28.63 13.57
CA HIS A 7 9.70 28.32 12.13
C HIS A 7 10.28 26.92 11.87
N PRO A 8 9.83 26.18 10.82
CA PRO A 8 10.61 25.05 10.34
C PRO A 8 11.98 25.57 9.92
N LYS A 9 13.06 24.85 10.23
CA LYS A 9 14.45 25.22 9.90
C LYS A 9 14.76 25.12 8.40
N VAL A 10 13.85 25.55 7.52
CA VAL A 10 14.11 25.58 6.08
C VAL A 10 14.89 26.85 5.80
N ARG A 11 16.22 26.71 5.65
CA ARG A 11 17.02 27.81 5.08
C ARG A 11 16.87 27.75 3.56
N LEU A 12 16.57 28.89 2.94
CA LEU A 12 16.56 29.03 1.48
C LEU A 12 17.91 28.60 0.90
N ASN A 13 17.91 27.88 -0.23
CA ASN A 13 19.09 27.33 -0.92
C ASN A 13 19.80 26.15 -0.24
N GLN A 14 19.11 25.38 0.61
CA GLN A 14 19.64 24.08 1.04
C GLN A 14 19.42 23.03 -0.06
N PRO A 15 20.38 22.10 -0.28
CA PRO A 15 20.26 21.09 -1.34
C PRO A 15 19.02 20.19 -1.17
N TRP A 16 18.54 20.02 0.06
CA TRP A 16 17.31 19.27 0.37
C TRP A 16 16.04 19.94 -0.17
N ASP A 17 16.04 21.24 -0.45
CA ASP A 17 14.87 21.98 -0.94
C ASP A 17 14.50 21.57 -2.38
N ILE A 18 15.51 21.38 -3.24
CA ILE A 18 15.32 20.89 -4.60
C ILE A 18 14.84 19.43 -4.59
N LEU A 19 15.44 18.60 -3.72
CA LEU A 19 15.04 17.20 -3.57
C LEU A 19 13.63 17.07 -2.99
N ALA A 20 13.29 17.83 -1.95
CA ALA A 20 11.97 17.85 -1.34
C ALA A 20 10.91 18.32 -2.35
N ARG A 21 11.19 19.38 -3.13
CA ARG A 21 10.29 19.83 -4.20
C ARG A 21 10.11 18.78 -5.28
N THR A 22 11.16 18.03 -5.62
CA THR A 22 11.09 16.96 -6.61
C THR A 22 10.21 15.80 -6.12
N VAL A 23 10.38 15.39 -4.85
CA VAL A 23 9.54 14.36 -4.22
C VAL A 23 8.08 14.82 -4.16
N LEU A 24 7.82 16.06 -3.74
CA LEU A 24 6.47 16.61 -3.69
C LEU A 24 5.81 16.66 -5.08
N ASN A 25 6.54 17.12 -6.10
CA ASN A 25 6.04 17.16 -7.48
C ASN A 25 5.74 15.75 -8.01
N ASN A 26 6.58 14.77 -7.70
CA ASN A 26 6.35 13.37 -8.06
C ASN A 26 5.13 12.78 -7.34
N ALA A 27 4.98 13.07 -6.05
CA ALA A 27 3.81 12.65 -5.27
C ALA A 27 2.51 13.25 -5.81
N MET A 28 2.50 14.55 -6.14
CA MET A 28 1.35 15.21 -6.80
C MET A 28 1.06 14.64 -8.19
N ALA A 29 2.08 14.15 -8.90
CA ALA A 29 1.92 13.44 -10.17
C ALA A 29 1.51 11.96 -10.01
N GLY A 30 1.21 11.50 -8.78
CA GLY A 30 0.75 10.14 -8.51
C GLY A 30 1.86 9.08 -8.43
N LYS A 31 3.13 9.47 -8.42
CA LYS A 31 4.28 8.56 -8.31
C LYS A 31 4.56 8.22 -6.84
N LEU A 32 3.54 7.71 -6.17
CA LEU A 32 3.62 7.26 -4.79
C LEU A 32 4.24 5.86 -4.74
N ASP A 33 5.24 5.68 -3.88
CA ASP A 33 5.90 4.39 -3.65
C ASP A 33 5.15 3.61 -2.56
N VAL A 34 3.89 3.29 -2.85
CA VAL A 34 2.95 2.61 -1.94
C VAL A 34 2.41 1.31 -2.56
N VAL A 35 3.17 0.74 -3.50
CA VAL A 35 2.76 -0.40 -4.32
C VAL A 35 3.55 -1.65 -3.95
N GLY A 36 2.88 -2.78 -3.88
CA GLY A 36 3.50 -4.09 -3.68
C GLY A 36 2.85 -5.20 -4.50
N GLU A 37 3.36 -6.41 -4.35
CA GLU A 37 2.80 -7.61 -4.96
C GLU A 37 2.35 -8.61 -3.90
N LEU A 38 1.22 -9.25 -4.16
CA LEU A 38 0.57 -10.21 -3.28
C LEU A 38 0.17 -11.44 -4.08
N LEU A 39 0.59 -12.62 -3.62
CA LEU A 39 0.10 -13.89 -4.13
C LEU A 39 -0.93 -14.45 -3.16
N LEU A 40 -2.13 -14.77 -3.63
CA LEU A 40 -3.13 -15.45 -2.79
C LEU A 40 -2.69 -16.89 -2.50
N LEU A 41 -2.84 -17.32 -1.26
CA LEU A 41 -2.46 -18.66 -0.82
C LEU A 41 -3.34 -19.71 -1.52
N SER A 42 -2.72 -20.72 -2.14
CA SER A 42 -3.43 -21.88 -2.68
C SER A 42 -3.91 -22.79 -1.55
N GLY A 43 -5.09 -23.38 -1.69
CA GLY A 43 -5.64 -24.32 -0.70
C GLY A 43 -6.15 -23.68 0.60
N SER A 44 -6.20 -22.35 0.68
CA SER A 44 -6.72 -21.58 1.82
C SER A 44 -7.79 -20.58 1.37
N ALA A 45 -8.68 -20.19 2.30
CA ALA A 45 -9.68 -19.13 2.11
C ALA A 45 -9.23 -17.76 2.65
N SER A 46 -7.99 -17.66 3.14
CA SER A 46 -7.43 -16.43 3.69
C SER A 46 -5.94 -16.29 3.40
N THR A 47 -5.52 -15.06 3.12
CA THR A 47 -4.13 -14.66 2.94
C THR A 47 -3.86 -13.42 3.79
N ALA A 48 -2.81 -13.41 4.61
CA ALA A 48 -2.40 -12.23 5.37
C ALA A 48 -1.47 -11.37 4.51
N LEU A 49 -1.84 -10.10 4.33
CA LEU A 49 -0.98 -9.08 3.74
C LEU A 49 -0.31 -8.31 4.87
N ASN A 50 1.02 -8.40 4.95
CA ASN A 50 1.82 -7.68 5.93
C ASN A 50 2.60 -6.58 5.21
N ASP A 51 2.30 -5.32 5.52
CA ASP A 51 2.99 -4.17 4.97
C ASP A 51 2.95 -3.03 6.01
N PRO A 52 4.10 -2.45 6.40
CA PRO A 52 4.18 -1.41 7.42
C PRO A 52 3.43 -0.11 7.07
N LEU A 53 3.10 0.10 5.79
CA LEU A 53 2.31 1.25 5.35
C LEU A 53 0.82 1.10 5.69
N ILE A 54 0.35 -0.10 6.04
CA ILE A 54 -1.05 -0.34 6.40
C ILE A 54 -1.32 0.25 7.78
N THR A 55 -2.32 1.13 7.84
CA THR A 55 -2.89 1.63 9.09
C THR A 55 -4.38 1.31 9.16
N ARG A 56 -5.00 1.55 10.32
CA ARG A 56 -6.44 1.35 10.55
C ARG A 56 -7.34 2.13 9.58
N GLY A 57 -6.84 3.21 8.98
CA GLY A 57 -7.58 4.03 8.01
C GLY A 57 -7.25 3.75 6.55
N SER A 58 -6.30 2.84 6.28
CA SER A 58 -5.79 2.63 4.93
C SER A 58 -6.76 1.81 4.08
N CYS A 59 -6.85 2.17 2.80
CA CYS A 59 -7.54 1.45 1.75
C CYS A 59 -6.53 0.68 0.91
N VAL A 60 -6.76 -0.63 0.75
CA VAL A 60 -5.91 -1.50 -0.08
C VAL A 60 -6.61 -1.74 -1.42
N CYS A 61 -6.05 -1.17 -2.49
CA CYS A 61 -6.55 -1.33 -3.85
C CYS A 61 -5.84 -2.51 -4.52
N LEU A 62 -6.58 -3.56 -4.89
CA LEU A 62 -6.03 -4.75 -5.57
C LEU A 62 -6.20 -4.65 -7.10
N MET A 63 -5.14 -4.98 -7.83
CA MET A 63 -5.10 -5.10 -9.27
C MET A 63 -4.71 -6.54 -9.65
N PRO A 64 -5.60 -7.32 -10.27
CA PRO A 64 -5.25 -8.68 -10.71
C PRO A 64 -4.22 -8.62 -11.84
N MET A 65 -3.16 -9.42 -11.74
CA MET A 65 -2.08 -9.52 -12.73
C MET A 65 -2.17 -10.76 -13.61
N THR A 66 -3.00 -11.75 -13.22
CA THR A 66 -3.27 -12.97 -13.97
C THR A 66 -4.76 -13.19 -14.19
N ALA A 67 -5.13 -14.01 -15.16
CA ALA A 67 -6.53 -14.39 -15.39
C ALA A 67 -7.14 -15.12 -14.18
N ASN A 68 -6.33 -15.93 -13.48
CA ASN A 68 -6.74 -16.63 -12.26
C ASN A 68 -6.89 -15.69 -11.06
N ALA A 69 -6.12 -14.60 -11.01
CA ALA A 69 -6.37 -13.53 -10.05
C ALA A 69 -7.67 -12.77 -10.36
N ALA A 70 -7.92 -12.46 -11.64
CA ALA A 70 -9.12 -11.72 -12.05
C ALA A 70 -10.42 -12.48 -11.70
N SER A 71 -10.43 -13.80 -11.79
CA SER A 71 -11.59 -14.63 -11.39
C SER A 71 -11.83 -14.65 -9.87
N ALA A 72 -10.82 -14.33 -9.06
CA ALA A 72 -10.94 -14.29 -7.60
C ALA A 72 -11.56 -12.98 -7.08
N VAL A 73 -11.43 -11.86 -7.81
CA VAL A 73 -11.94 -10.52 -7.47
C VAL A 73 -13.36 -10.50 -6.87
N PRO A 74 -14.38 -11.14 -7.46
CA PRO A 74 -15.74 -11.08 -6.92
C PRO A 74 -15.91 -11.74 -5.55
N THR A 75 -14.94 -12.55 -5.12
CA THR A 75 -14.97 -13.27 -3.83
C THR A 75 -14.09 -12.64 -2.76
N ILE A 76 -13.39 -11.56 -3.09
CA ILE A 76 -12.42 -10.93 -2.19
C ILE A 76 -13.12 -9.93 -1.26
N TYR A 77 -12.83 -10.04 0.03
CA TYR A 77 -13.14 -9.03 1.02
C TYR A 77 -12.04 -8.96 2.09
N PHE A 78 -11.99 -7.86 2.84
CA PHE A 78 -10.96 -7.60 3.82
C PHE A 78 -11.54 -7.70 5.23
N ASP A 79 -10.81 -8.32 6.13
CA ASP A 79 -11.02 -8.14 7.56
C ASP A 79 -10.57 -6.70 7.96
N PRO A 80 -10.92 -6.20 9.16
CA PRO A 80 -10.47 -4.90 9.61
C PRO A 80 -8.95 -4.74 9.53
N THR A 81 -8.47 -3.59 9.04
CA THR A 81 -7.04 -3.31 8.95
C THR A 81 -6.45 -3.09 10.34
N GLU A 82 -5.29 -3.69 10.57
CA GLU A 82 -4.47 -3.46 11.75
C GLU A 82 -3.21 -2.69 11.35
N SER A 83 -2.51 -2.11 12.34
CA SER A 83 -1.25 -1.43 12.07
C SER A 83 -0.21 -2.43 11.56
N GLY A 84 0.11 -2.34 10.28
CA GLY A 84 1.10 -3.19 9.60
C GLY A 84 0.54 -4.44 8.92
N SER A 85 -0.77 -4.70 8.98
CA SER A 85 -1.34 -5.91 8.39
C SER A 85 -2.83 -5.84 8.06
N VAL A 86 -3.27 -6.68 7.13
CA VAL A 86 -4.68 -6.95 6.85
C VAL A 86 -4.86 -8.39 6.40
N VAL A 87 -5.95 -9.03 6.83
CA VAL A 87 -6.32 -10.36 6.34
C VAL A 87 -7.28 -10.23 5.17
N ILE A 88 -6.90 -10.83 4.05
CA ILE A 88 -7.67 -10.86 2.81
C ILE A 88 -8.36 -12.21 2.71
N ARG A 89 -9.68 -12.18 2.68
CA ARG A 89 -10.54 -13.35 2.53
C ARG A 89 -10.86 -13.54 1.05
N HIS A 90 -10.80 -14.77 0.59
CA HIS A 90 -11.06 -15.13 -0.81
C HIS A 90 -11.56 -16.57 -0.91
N ALA A 91 -12.12 -16.96 -2.06
CA ALA A 91 -12.48 -18.36 -2.28
C ALA A 91 -11.25 -19.28 -2.18
N ASN A 92 -11.43 -20.41 -1.50
CA ASN A 92 -10.43 -21.46 -1.49
C ASN A 92 -10.27 -22.05 -2.90
N ASN A 93 -9.05 -22.07 -3.40
CA ASN A 93 -8.73 -22.60 -4.71
C ASN A 93 -7.29 -23.15 -4.71
N ALA A 94 -7.04 -24.22 -5.46
CA ALA A 94 -5.73 -24.85 -5.59
C ALA A 94 -4.78 -24.11 -6.57
N GLN A 95 -5.27 -23.11 -7.31
CA GLN A 95 -4.46 -22.28 -8.20
C GLN A 95 -3.37 -21.52 -7.43
N THR A 96 -2.14 -21.62 -7.93
CA THR A 96 -0.93 -21.06 -7.30
C THR A 96 -0.46 -19.75 -7.94
N ASP A 97 -1.12 -19.28 -9.00
CA ASP A 97 -0.71 -18.13 -9.81
C ASP A 97 -1.68 -16.94 -9.70
N ARG A 98 -2.39 -16.84 -8.56
CA ARG A 98 -3.32 -15.74 -8.26
C ARG A 98 -2.55 -14.50 -7.76
N LEU A 99 -1.81 -13.86 -8.67
CA LEU A 99 -0.98 -12.69 -8.39
C LEU A 99 -1.78 -11.39 -8.51
N PHE A 100 -1.63 -10.53 -7.51
CA PHE A 100 -2.16 -9.18 -7.47
C PHE A 100 -1.02 -8.17 -7.27
N ARG A 101 -1.14 -7.02 -7.91
CA ARG A 101 -0.48 -5.80 -7.43
C ARG A 101 -1.43 -5.07 -6.50
N TYR A 102 -0.90 -4.45 -5.47
CA TYR A 102 -1.72 -3.65 -4.57
C TYR A 102 -1.12 -2.27 -4.38
N ALA A 103 -1.97 -1.29 -4.08
CA ALA A 103 -1.57 0.02 -3.61
C ALA A 103 -2.25 0.30 -2.27
N ILE A 104 -1.50 0.87 -1.32
CA ILE A 104 -2.01 1.28 0.00
C ILE A 104 -2.19 2.79 0.01
N ILE A 105 -3.42 3.25 0.28
CA ILE A 105 -3.76 4.67 0.32
C ILE A 105 -4.45 4.99 1.65
N GLY A 106 -3.93 5.95 2.40
CA GLY A 106 -4.53 6.44 3.64
C GLY A 106 -3.61 6.36 4.84
#